data_AF-A0A2E7L9G7-F1
#
_entry.id   AF-A0A2E7L9G7-F1
#
_cell.length_a   1.000
_cell.length_b   1.000
_cell.length_c   1.000
_cell.angle_alpha   90.00
_cell.angle_beta   90.00
_cell.angle_gamma   90.00
#
_symmetry.space_group_name_H-M   'P 1'
#
loop_
_entity.id
_entity.type
_entity.pdbx_description
1 polymer ?
#
loop_
_entity_poly.entity_id
_entity_poly.type
_entity_poly.pdbx_seq_one_letter_code
_entity_poly.pdbx_strand_id
1 'polypeptide(L)'
;MKIRVVTMGRHYHETEGLPEFLELQEAASLDDAIDRLGELLSPGASFPGSCLIAVSGKHVGTIASHSAVSLGDGDELMLLAPVAGG
;
A
#
# COMPACT_ATOMS: atom_id res chain seq x y z
N MET A 1 3.05 -13.22 8.79
CA MET A 1 4.03 -12.13 8.92
C MET A 1 3.32 -10.81 9.08
N LYS A 2 4.00 -9.82 9.65
CA LYS A 2 3.46 -8.49 9.94
C LYS A 2 4.32 -7.44 9.25
N ILE A 3 3.68 -6.58 8.45
CA ILE A 3 4.34 -5.44 7.80
C ILE A 3 3.82 -4.13 8.36
N ARG A 4 4.62 -3.07 8.25
CA ARG A 4 4.20 -1.69 8.57
C ARG A 4 3.60 -1.05 7.32
N VAL A 5 2.48 -0.37 7.45
CA VAL A 5 1.80 0.32 6.35
C VAL A 5 1.81 1.81 6.59
N VAL A 6 2.23 2.56 5.57
CA VAL A 6 2.31 4.02 5.61
C VAL A 6 1.58 4.58 4.40
N THR A 7 0.50 5.31 4.62
CA THR A 7 -0.25 5.99 3.56
C THR A 7 -0.03 7.49 3.62
N MET A 8 0.33 8.11 2.50
CA MET A 8 0.61 9.55 2.41
C MET A 8 0.05 10.15 1.11
N GLY A 9 -0.12 11.47 1.09
CA GLY A 9 -0.52 12.21 -0.11
C GLY A 9 -2.01 12.56 -0.18
N ARG A 10 -2.56 12.71 -1.39
CA ARG A 10 -4.01 12.97 -1.57
C ARG A 10 -4.82 11.75 -1.12
N HIS A 11 -6.10 11.94 -0.82
CA HIS A 11 -6.98 10.83 -0.42
C HIS A 11 -6.57 10.10 0.88
N TYR A 12 -5.69 10.69 1.71
CA TYR A 12 -5.33 10.11 3.03
C TYR A 12 -6.55 9.91 3.96
N HIS A 13 -7.63 10.66 3.72
CA HIS A 13 -8.89 10.51 4.46
C HIS A 13 -9.60 9.20 4.12
N GLU A 14 -9.43 8.68 2.89
CA GLU A 14 -9.96 7.37 2.49
C GLU A 14 -9.17 6.23 3.14
N THR A 15 -7.93 6.51 3.58
CA THR A 15 -7.03 5.58 4.26
C THR A 15 -6.97 5.77 5.77
N GLU A 16 -7.76 6.70 6.34
CA GLU A 16 -7.71 7.08 7.77
C GLU A 16 -8.15 5.93 8.70
N GLY A 17 -8.91 4.96 8.18
CA GLY A 17 -9.30 3.74 8.89
C GLY A 17 -8.32 2.57 8.74
N LEU A 18 -7.24 2.71 7.97
CA LEU A 18 -6.29 1.62 7.77
C LEU A 18 -5.40 1.43 9.01
N PRO A 19 -5.03 0.17 9.32
CA PRO A 19 -4.14 -0.10 10.43
C PRO A 19 -2.70 0.32 10.10
N GLU A 20 -1.94 0.72 11.11
CA GLU A 20 -0.49 0.97 10.98
C GLU A 20 0.28 -0.30 10.63
N PHE A 21 -0.25 -1.47 11.00
CA PHE A 21 0.36 -2.76 10.69
C PHE A 21 -0.64 -3.70 10.03
N LEU A 22 -0.18 -4.42 9.01
CA LEU A 22 -0.98 -5.39 8.28
C LEU A 22 -0.45 -6.79 8.53
N GLU A 23 -1.33 -7.66 9.04
CA GLU A 23 -1.06 -9.08 9.17
C GLU A 23 -1.35 -9.78 7.84
N LEU A 24 -0.35 -10.51 7.33
CA LEU A 24 -0.39 -11.24 6.07
C LEU A 24 0.06 -12.69 6.28
N GLN A 25 -0.26 -13.56 5.31
CA GLN A 25 0.29 -14.90 5.28
C GLN A 25 1.82 -14.86 5.10
N GLU A 26 2.50 -15.92 5.55
CA GLU A 26 3.93 -16.08 5.27
C GLU A 26 4.19 -16.09 3.77
N ALA A 27 5.27 -15.42 3.35
CA ALA A 27 5.66 -15.27 1.95
C ALA A 27 4.62 -14.58 1.04
N ALA A 28 3.75 -13.71 1.59
CA ALA A 28 2.82 -12.93 0.78
C ALA A 28 3.55 -11.99 -0.21
N SER A 29 2.90 -11.74 -1.33
CA SER A 29 3.34 -10.81 -2.35
C SER A 29 2.85 -9.39 -2.07
N LEU A 30 3.39 -8.43 -2.81
CA LEU A 30 2.88 -7.06 -2.83
C LEU A 30 1.42 -6.99 -3.28
N ASP A 31 1.02 -7.80 -4.26
CA ASP A 31 -0.38 -7.88 -4.72
C ASP A 31 -1.32 -8.32 -3.58
N ASP A 32 -0.92 -9.35 -2.83
CA ASP A 32 -1.71 -9.83 -1.67
C ASP A 32 -1.89 -8.73 -0.60
N ALA A 33 -0.86 -7.91 -0.38
CA ALA A 33 -0.94 -6.79 0.54
C ALA A 33 -1.87 -5.69 0.04
N ILE A 34 -1.82 -5.37 -1.26
CA ILE A 34 -2.71 -4.37 -1.89
C ILE A 34 -4.16 -4.82 -1.81
N ASP A 35 -4.44 -6.07 -2.15
CA ASP A 35 -5.78 -6.66 -2.08
C ASP A 35 -6.31 -6.60 -0.66
N ARG A 36 -5.48 -7.02 0.32
CA ARG A 36 -5.87 -7.00 1.73
C ARG A 36 -6.13 -5.59 2.25
N LEU A 37 -5.34 -4.60 1.82
CA LEU A 37 -5.61 -3.19 2.15
C LEU A 37 -6.90 -2.68 1.49
N GLY A 38 -7.17 -3.10 0.25
CA GLY A 38 -8.41 -2.78 -0.45
C GLY A 38 -9.65 -3.27 0.28
N GLU A 39 -9.59 -4.46 0.88
CA GLU A 39 -10.68 -5.01 1.72
C GLU A 39 -10.94 -4.20 3.00
N LEU A 40 -9.95 -3.45 3.49
CA LEU A 40 -10.03 -2.63 4.70
C LEU A 40 -10.48 -1.19 4.43
N LEU A 41 -10.52 -0.78 3.16
CA LEU A 41 -11.03 0.52 2.78
C LEU A 41 -12.54 0.62 3.00
N SER A 42 -13.04 1.86 3.10
CA SER A 42 -14.48 2.11 3.15
C SER A 42 -15.17 1.54 1.89
N PRO A 43 -16.42 1.05 1.99
CA PRO A 43 -17.13 0.51 0.84
C PRO A 43 -17.15 1.48 -0.35
N GLY A 44 -16.68 1.02 -1.51
CA GLY A 44 -16.60 1.81 -2.74
C GLY A 44 -15.34 2.67 -2.89
N ALA A 45 -14.46 2.71 -1.88
CA ALA A 45 -13.14 3.32 -2.00
C ALA A 45 -12.13 2.33 -2.60
N SER A 46 -11.13 2.87 -3.30
CA SER A 46 -10.05 2.10 -3.91
C SER A 46 -8.81 2.96 -4.03
N PHE A 47 -7.61 2.38 -3.95
CA PHE A 47 -6.40 3.13 -4.22
C PHE A 47 -6.37 3.60 -5.68
N PRO A 48 -6.08 4.89 -5.94
CA PRO A 48 -5.89 5.36 -7.31
C PRO A 48 -4.75 4.60 -7.98
N GLY A 49 -4.92 4.21 -9.26
CA GLY A 49 -3.89 3.49 -10.01
C GLY A 49 -2.55 4.23 -10.14
N SER A 50 -2.55 5.55 -9.98
CA SER A 50 -1.36 6.41 -9.97
C SER A 50 -0.66 6.50 -8.61
N CYS A 51 -1.22 5.90 -7.55
CA CYS A 51 -0.59 5.86 -6.23
C CYS A 51 0.74 5.11 -6.32
N LEU A 52 1.82 5.76 -5.90
CA LEU A 52 3.18 5.23 -5.92
C LEU A 52 3.39 4.26 -4.75
N ILE A 53 4.20 3.24 -4.98
CA ILE A 53 4.46 2.17 -4.01
C ILE A 53 5.95 2.11 -3.72
N ALA A 54 6.31 2.10 -2.45
CA ALA A 54 7.66 1.74 -2.02
C ALA A 54 7.62 0.60 -0.99
N VAL A 55 8.55 -0.33 -1.11
CA VAL A 55 8.77 -1.42 -0.15
C VAL A 55 10.14 -1.23 0.49
N SER A 56 10.18 -1.08 1.80
CA SER A 56 11.40 -0.89 2.61
C SER A 56 12.33 0.19 2.02
N GLY A 57 11.73 1.32 1.64
CA GLY A 57 12.41 2.49 1.06
C GLY A 57 12.69 2.42 -0.44
N LYS A 58 12.40 1.32 -1.12
CA LYS A 58 12.60 1.17 -2.57
C LYS A 58 11.29 1.38 -3.32
N HIS A 59 11.25 2.37 -4.21
CA HIS A 59 10.12 2.55 -5.13
C HIS A 59 10.03 1.38 -6.13
N VAL A 60 8.84 0.78 -6.25
CA VAL A 60 8.58 -0.43 -7.06
C VAL A 60 7.55 -0.24 -8.16
N GLY A 61 6.94 0.95 -8.25
CA GLY A 61 5.99 1.34 -9.28
C GLY A 61 4.73 1.98 -8.70
N THR A 62 3.60 1.81 -9.39
CA THR A 62 2.29 2.30 -8.92
C THR A 62 1.32 1.15 -8.70
N ILE A 63 0.18 1.42 -8.05
CA ILE A 63 -0.92 0.45 -7.92
C ILE A 63 -1.30 -0.18 -9.26
N ALA A 64 -1.38 0.62 -10.34
CA ALA A 64 -1.70 0.11 -11.67
C ALA A 64 -0.56 -0.65 -12.36
N SER A 65 0.70 -0.42 -11.96
CA SER A 65 1.86 -1.02 -12.63
C SER A 65 3.08 -1.02 -11.69
N HIS A 66 3.31 -2.14 -11.02
CA HIS A 66 4.45 -2.34 -10.13
C HIS A 66 5.19 -3.65 -10.41
N SER A 67 6.39 -3.76 -9.86
CA SER A 67 7.21 -4.98 -9.97
C SER A 67 6.67 -6.07 -9.06
N ALA A 68 6.74 -7.33 -9.48
CA ALA A 68 6.46 -8.46 -8.60
C ALA A 68 7.49 -8.49 -7.45
N VAL A 69 7.01 -8.33 -6.22
CA VAL A 69 7.83 -8.25 -5.00
C VAL A 69 7.23 -9.19 -3.96
N SER A 70 8.07 -10.05 -3.38
CA SER A 70 7.74 -10.80 -2.17
C SER A 70 8.04 -9.93 -0.95
N LEU A 71 7.14 -9.96 0.03
CA LEU A 71 7.28 -9.22 1.28
C LEU A 71 7.87 -10.11 2.37
N GLY A 72 8.68 -9.51 3.23
CA GLY A 72 9.21 -10.13 4.45
C GLY A 72 8.53 -9.61 5.71
N ASP A 73 8.70 -10.34 6.81
CA ASP A 73 8.27 -9.88 8.13
C ASP A 73 9.02 -8.60 8.52
N GLY A 74 8.28 -7.62 9.03
CA GLY A 74 8.82 -6.31 9.40
C GLY A 74 9.06 -5.34 8.25
N ASP A 75 8.77 -5.72 6.99
CA ASP A 75 8.88 -4.80 5.86
C ASP A 75 7.96 -3.59 6.02
N GLU A 76 8.35 -2.48 5.40
CA GLU A 76 7.53 -1.28 5.32
C GLU A 76 6.93 -1.15 3.92
N LEU A 77 5.60 -1.09 3.84
CA LEU A 77 4.87 -0.77 2.63
C LEU A 77 4.38 0.68 2.69
N MET A 78 4.87 1.52 1.79
CA MET A 78 4.46 2.91 1.64
C MET A 78 3.63 3.10 0.38
N LEU A 79 2.45 3.69 0.54
CA LEU A 79 1.54 4.11 -0.53
C LEU A 79 1.46 5.63 -0.55
N LEU A 80 1.85 6.23 -1.68
CA LEU A 80 1.90 7.68 -1.86
C LEU A 80 1.01 8.11 -3.02
N ALA A 81 -0.12 8.76 -2.71
CA ALA A 81 -0.96 9.37 -3.72
C ALA A 81 -0.39 10.74 -4.13
N PRO A 82 0.18 10.88 -5.35
CA PRO A 82 0.89 12.10 -5.73
C PRO A 82 -0.02 13.33 -5.70
N VAL A 83 0.48 14.44 -5.15
CA VAL A 83 -0.16 15.76 -5.28
C VAL A 83 0.23 16.33 -6.64
N ALA A 84 -0.74 16.71 -7.47
CA ALA A 84 -0.43 17.50 -8.67
C ALA A 84 0.24 18.81 -8.20
N GLY A 85 1.50 19.00 -8.61
CA GLY A 85 2.26 20.22 -8.35
C GLY A 85 1.64 21.39 -9.11
N GLY A 86 1.42 22.49 -8.38
CA GLY A 86 1.19 23.82 -8.96
C GLY A 86 2.49 24.59 -9.00
#